data_AF-A0A357M9J4-F1
#
_entry.id   AF-A0A357M9J4-F1
#
_cell.length_a   1.000
_cell.length_b   1.000
_cell.length_c   1.000
_cell.angle_alpha   90.00
_cell.angle_beta   90.00
_cell.angle_gamma   90.00
#
_symmetry.space_group_name_H-M   'P 1'
#
loop_
_entity.id
_entity.type
_entity.pdbx_description
1 polymer ?
#
loop_
_entity_poly.entity_id
_entity_poly.type
_entity_poly.pdbx_seq_one_letter_code
_entity_poly.pdbx_strand_id
1 'polypeptide(L)'
;MPASITLAQAALESGRGKSAVCNYNMFGIKADKAYKGDYCLAKTHEEVDGIRVSTTSKFGSHSSVSGSFADHSNFLLKNSRYRFALSKENPYEFANELQRAGYATDRPRLDGTLKLPLNNKLAKFQVGISI
;
A
#
# COMPACT_ATOMS: atom_id res chain seq x y z
N MET A 1 2.37 -5.04 14.20
CA MET A 1 2.74 -4.09 13.11
C MET A 1 3.23 -2.79 13.74
N PRO A 2 4.43 -2.30 13.41
CA PRO A 2 4.94 -1.03 13.94
C PRO A 2 4.05 0.15 13.50
N ALA A 3 3.60 0.99 14.43
CA ALA A 3 2.68 2.09 14.10
C ALA A 3 3.30 3.15 13.17
N SER A 4 4.59 3.45 13.37
CA SER A 4 5.33 4.47 12.61
C SER A 4 5.39 4.16 11.12
N ILE A 5 5.58 2.90 10.75
CA ILE A 5 5.70 2.52 9.35
C ILE A 5 4.34 2.46 8.64
N THR A 6 3.31 1.97 9.32
CA THR A 6 1.94 1.98 8.78
C THR A 6 1.48 3.41 8.51
N LEU A 7 1.76 4.34 9.45
CA LEU A 7 1.44 5.75 9.26
C LEU A 7 2.25 6.38 8.12
N ALA A 8 3.54 6.06 8.03
CA ALA A 8 4.38 6.58 6.96
C ALA A 8 3.94 6.09 5.56
N GLN A 9 3.53 4.82 5.45
CA GLN A 9 2.94 4.27 4.23
C GLN A 9 1.63 4.99 3.88
N ALA A 10 0.70 5.11 4.83
CA ALA A 10 -0.55 5.83 4.62
C ALA A 10 -0.31 7.28 4.14
N ALA A 11 0.65 7.98 4.74
CA ALA A 11 1.00 9.34 4.34
C ALA A 11 1.63 9.41 2.94
N LEU A 12 2.45 8.43 2.56
CA LEU A 12 3.04 8.36 1.23
C LEU A 12 1.97 8.14 0.15
N GLU A 13 1.14 7.11 0.33
CA GLU A 13 0.15 6.66 -0.66
C GLU A 13 -0.99 7.67 -0.84
N SER A 14 -1.42 8.32 0.25
CA SER A 14 -2.52 9.30 0.21
C SER A 14 -2.07 10.75 -0.05
N GLY A 15 -0.78 11.00 -0.28
CA GLY A 15 -0.27 12.38 -0.39
C GLY A 15 -0.49 13.20 0.89
N ARG A 16 -0.17 12.60 2.04
CA ARG A 16 -0.43 13.13 3.40
C ARG A 16 -1.92 13.41 3.64
N GLY A 17 -2.78 12.52 3.15
CA GLY A 17 -4.24 12.58 3.27
C GLY A 17 -4.95 13.47 2.24
N LYS A 18 -4.22 14.22 1.41
CA LYS A 18 -4.81 15.17 0.44
C LYS A 18 -5.35 14.51 -0.83
N SER A 19 -4.92 13.29 -1.11
CA SER A 19 -5.18 12.60 -2.37
C SER A 19 -5.57 11.14 -2.17
N ALA A 20 -6.16 10.81 -1.01
CA ALA A 20 -6.72 9.49 -0.77
C ALA A 20 -7.79 9.18 -1.84
N VAL A 21 -7.63 8.04 -2.50
CA VAL A 21 -8.58 7.56 -3.53
C VAL A 21 -9.84 7.04 -2.85
N CYS A 22 -10.97 7.06 -3.57
CA CYS A 22 -12.22 6.39 -3.19
C CYS A 22 -12.58 6.46 -1.70
N ASN A 23 -12.79 7.67 -1.15
CA ASN A 23 -13.17 7.90 0.25
C ASN A 23 -12.26 7.19 1.29
N TYR A 24 -11.31 7.96 1.82
CA TYR A 24 -10.44 7.54 2.92
C TYR A 24 -9.60 6.27 2.68
N ASN A 25 -9.44 5.79 1.44
CA ASN A 25 -8.49 4.72 1.12
C ASN A 25 -7.06 5.26 1.17
N MET A 26 -6.48 5.20 2.36
CA MET A 26 -5.17 5.78 2.65
C MET A 26 -4.00 4.97 2.09
N PHE A 27 -4.23 3.73 1.66
CA PHE A 27 -3.20 2.79 1.23
C PHE A 27 -3.31 2.39 -0.25
N GLY A 28 -4.25 2.96 -1.00
CA GLY A 28 -4.44 2.63 -2.42
C GLY A 28 -4.88 1.18 -2.66
N ILE A 29 -5.60 0.59 -1.71
CA ILE A 29 -6.03 -0.81 -1.75
C ILE A 29 -6.92 -1.06 -2.96
N LYS A 30 -6.52 -1.98 -3.85
CA LYS A 30 -7.33 -2.44 -4.98
C LYS A 30 -8.40 -3.41 -4.50
N ALA A 31 -9.61 -3.24 -5.02
CA ALA A 31 -10.75 -4.09 -4.74
C ALA A 31 -10.85 -5.19 -5.82
N ASP A 32 -9.99 -6.20 -5.70
CA ASP A 32 -9.96 -7.34 -6.62
C ASP A 32 -11.02 -8.40 -6.26
N LYS A 33 -11.01 -9.56 -6.92
CA LYS A 33 -12.09 -10.55 -6.83
C LYS A 33 -12.37 -11.05 -5.40
N ALA A 34 -11.35 -11.06 -4.54
CA ALA A 34 -11.48 -11.51 -3.15
C ALA A 34 -11.99 -10.41 -2.22
N TYR A 35 -11.95 -9.15 -2.64
CA TYR A 35 -12.42 -8.02 -1.85
C TYR A 35 -13.94 -8.05 -1.66
N LYS A 36 -14.38 -7.84 -0.41
CA LYS A 36 -15.80 -7.94 -0.01
C LYS A 36 -16.39 -6.61 0.50
N GLY A 37 -15.59 -5.55 0.59
CA GLY A 37 -16.06 -4.24 1.01
C GLY A 37 -16.62 -3.40 -0.13
N ASP A 38 -17.05 -2.19 0.20
CA ASP A 38 -17.43 -1.17 -0.78
C ASP A 38 -16.21 -0.77 -1.61
N TYR A 39 -16.46 -0.44 -2.88
CA TYR A 39 -15.42 0.00 -3.79
C TYR A 39 -15.87 1.17 -4.65
N CYS A 40 -14.91 1.89 -5.21
CA CYS A 40 -15.14 2.89 -6.25
C CYS A 40 -14.23 2.64 -7.45
N LEU A 41 -14.63 3.15 -8.62
CA LEU A 41 -13.80 3.12 -9.83
C LEU A 41 -12.97 4.40 -9.89
N ALA A 42 -11.66 4.27 -9.99
CA ALA A 42 -10.75 5.39 -10.16
C ALA A 42 -9.83 5.18 -11.36
N LYS A 43 -9.59 6.27 -12.11
CA LYS A 43 -8.55 6.29 -13.14
C LYS A 43 -7.19 6.26 -12.47
N THR A 44 -6.35 5.35 -12.91
CA THR A 44 -4.98 5.19 -12.45
C THR A 44 -4.06 4.97 -13.65
N HIS A 45 -2.78 4.76 -13.38
CA HIS A 45 -1.83 4.44 -14.42
C HIS A 45 -1.09 3.16 -14.03
N GLU A 46 -1.01 2.22 -14.94
CA GLU A 46 -0.17 1.04 -14.77
C GLU A 46 1.08 1.18 -15.64
N GLU A 47 2.21 0.68 -15.17
CA GLU A 47 3.38 0.50 -16.01
C GLU A 47 3.32 -0.88 -16.65
N VAL A 48 3.14 -0.90 -17.97
CA VAL A 48 3.20 -2.11 -18.79
C VAL A 48 4.42 -1.95 -19.69
N ASP A 49 5.41 -2.82 -19.51
CA ASP A 49 6.69 -2.77 -20.24
C ASP A 49 7.41 -1.41 -20.15
N GLY A 50 7.32 -0.75 -18.99
CA GLY A 50 7.89 0.58 -18.74
C GLY A 50 7.10 1.75 -19.34
N ILE A 51 5.94 1.48 -19.94
CA ILE A 51 5.04 2.49 -20.50
C ILE A 51 3.88 2.74 -19.54
N ARG A 52 3.68 4.02 -19.21
CA ARG A 52 2.59 4.46 -18.34
C ARG A 52 1.26 4.48 -19.10
N VAL A 53 0.41 3.48 -18.87
CA VAL A 53 -0.90 3.34 -19.51
C VAL A 53 -2.01 3.77 -18.55
N SER A 54 -2.93 4.63 -19.01
CA SER A 54 -4.10 5.01 -18.23
C SER A 54 -5.10 3.85 -18.19
N THR A 55 -5.52 3.44 -16.99
CA THR A 55 -6.48 2.36 -16.78
C THR A 55 -7.48 2.73 -15.70
N THR A 56 -8.66 2.09 -15.70
CA THR A 56 -9.65 2.24 -14.63
C THR A 56 -9.64 1.00 -13.77
N SER A 57 -9.38 1.18 -12.48
CA SER A 57 -9.28 0.08 -11.51
C SER A 57 -10.26 0.28 -10.37
N LYS A 58 -10.65 -0.82 -9.74
CA LYS A 58 -11.48 -0.79 -8.53
C LYS A 58 -10.59 -0.60 -7.32
N PHE A 59 -10.97 0.32 -6.44
CA PHE A 59 -10.30 0.53 -5.16
C PHE A 59 -11.30 0.41 -4.03
N GLY A 60 -10.84 -0.12 -2.89
CA GLY A 60 -11.62 -0.12 -1.66
C GLY A 60 -12.08 1.30 -1.32
N SER A 61 -13.31 1.40 -0.82
CA SER A 61 -13.91 2.62 -0.31
C SER A 61 -14.28 2.42 1.14
N HIS A 62 -14.00 3.42 1.97
CA HIS A 62 -14.19 3.31 3.41
C HIS A 62 -15.02 4.48 3.93
N SER A 63 -15.75 4.25 5.02
CA SER A 63 -16.52 5.30 5.71
C SER A 63 -15.65 6.23 6.55
N SER A 64 -14.39 5.84 6.83
CA SER A 64 -13.47 6.57 7.69
C SER A 64 -12.00 6.18 7.43
N VAL A 65 -11.09 7.03 7.89
CA VAL A 65 -9.63 6.74 7.89
C VAL A 65 -9.33 5.50 8.73
N SER A 66 -9.94 5.34 9.90
CA SER A 66 -9.74 4.13 10.72
C SER A 66 -10.19 2.85 9.99
N GLY A 67 -11.24 2.94 9.18
CA GLY A 67 -11.70 1.85 8.33
C GLY A 67 -10.64 1.36 7.34
N SER A 68 -9.89 2.26 6.70
CA SER A 68 -8.83 1.84 5.76
C SER A 68 -7.60 1.26 6.45
N PHE A 69 -7.26 1.75 7.65
CA PHE A 69 -6.20 1.15 8.47
C PHE A 69 -6.57 -0.25 8.97
N ALA A 70 -7.85 -0.45 9.35
CA ALA A 70 -8.34 -1.76 9.75
C ALA A 70 -8.30 -2.76 8.59
N ASP A 71 -8.72 -2.34 7.39
CA ASP A 71 -8.69 -3.19 6.20
C ASP A 71 -7.25 -3.56 5.77
N HIS A 72 -6.33 -2.57 5.77
CA HIS A 72 -4.90 -2.80 5.56
C HIS A 72 -4.32 -3.82 6.55
N SER A 73 -4.61 -3.65 7.84
CA SER A 73 -4.15 -4.57 8.88
C SER A 73 -4.72 -5.97 8.69
N ASN A 74 -6.01 -6.07 8.34
CA ASN A 74 -6.69 -7.34 8.08
C ASN A 74 -6.10 -8.07 6.88
N PHE A 75 -5.74 -7.37 5.80
CA PHE A 75 -5.07 -7.96 4.65
C PHE A 75 -3.75 -8.63 5.05
N LEU A 76 -2.93 -7.93 5.83
CA LEU A 76 -1.65 -8.46 6.30
C LEU A 76 -1.83 -9.66 7.24
N LEU A 77 -2.80 -9.58 8.16
CA LEU A 77 -3.10 -10.65 9.12
C LEU A 77 -3.66 -11.91 8.46
N LYS A 78 -4.53 -11.76 7.44
CA LYS A 78 -5.16 -12.89 6.75
C LYS A 78 -4.21 -13.64 5.82
N ASN A 79 -3.23 -12.94 5.25
CA ASN A 79 -2.32 -13.54 4.28
C ASN A 79 -1.06 -14.09 4.98
N SER A 80 -0.97 -15.43 5.04
CA SER A 80 0.08 -16.14 5.77
C SER A 80 1.51 -15.77 5.31
N ARG A 81 1.69 -15.29 4.08
CA ARG A 81 2.99 -14.84 3.55
C ARG A 81 3.61 -13.70 4.36
N TYR A 82 2.81 -12.90 5.07
CA TYR A 82 3.28 -11.78 5.87
C TYR A 82 3.53 -12.10 7.34
N ARG A 83 3.32 -13.35 7.78
CA ARG A 83 3.48 -13.74 9.20
C ARG A 83 4.83 -13.38 9.79
N PHE A 84 5.91 -13.56 9.03
CA PHE A 84 7.25 -13.22 9.50
C PHE A 84 7.51 -11.71 9.53
N ALA A 85 6.88 -10.93 8.64
CA ALA A 85 6.90 -9.47 8.75
C ALA A 85 6.17 -9.02 10.01
N LEU A 86 4.98 -9.58 10.27
CA LEU A 86 4.16 -9.25 11.43
C LEU A 86 4.83 -9.54 12.79
N SER A 87 5.82 -10.44 12.83
CA SER A 87 6.61 -10.71 14.04
C SER A 87 7.74 -9.72 14.28
N LYS A 88 7.94 -8.72 13.42
CA LYS A 88 9.00 -7.70 13.57
C LYS A 88 8.49 -6.48 14.31
N GLU A 89 9.19 -6.11 15.37
CA GLU A 89 8.97 -4.87 16.11
C GLU A 89 9.74 -3.70 15.49
N ASN A 90 10.95 -3.99 14.96
CA ASN A 90 11.74 -2.99 14.27
C ASN A 90 11.06 -2.64 12.92
N PRO A 91 10.80 -1.34 12.63
CA PRO A 91 10.13 -0.93 11.40
C PRO A 91 10.94 -1.25 10.13
N TYR A 92 12.26 -1.17 10.18
CA TYR A 92 13.11 -1.51 9.02
C TYR A 92 13.05 -3.00 8.72
N GLU A 93 13.12 -3.84 9.75
CA GLU A 93 12.93 -5.28 9.58
C GLU A 93 11.54 -5.60 9.05
N PHE A 94 10.48 -5.01 9.63
CA PHE A 94 9.11 -5.19 9.17
C PHE A 94 8.95 -4.92 7.66
N ALA A 95 9.49 -3.81 7.15
CA ALA A 95 9.39 -3.51 5.73
C ALA A 95 10.25 -4.39 4.83
N ASN A 96 11.48 -4.74 5.26
CA ASN A 96 12.30 -5.70 4.51
C ASN A 96 11.55 -7.02 4.34
N GLU A 97 10.85 -7.45 5.39
CA GLU A 97 10.06 -8.66 5.40
C GLU A 97 8.78 -8.58 4.56
N LEU A 98 8.08 -7.44 4.59
CA LEU A 98 6.97 -7.19 3.68
C LEU A 98 7.42 -7.26 2.21
N GLN A 99 8.56 -6.65 1.90
CA GLN A 99 9.10 -6.68 0.55
C GLN A 99 9.51 -8.09 0.13
N ARG A 100 10.19 -8.84 1.00
CA ARG A 100 10.54 -10.26 0.72
C ARG A 100 9.29 -11.10 0.49
N ALA A 101 8.20 -10.82 1.20
CA ALA A 101 6.91 -11.49 1.05
C ALA A 101 6.10 -11.05 -0.19
N GLY A 102 6.64 -10.14 -1.01
CA GLY A 102 6.00 -9.69 -2.25
C GLY A 102 4.86 -8.68 -2.02
N TYR A 103 5.01 -7.77 -1.05
CA TYR A 103 4.03 -6.71 -0.80
C TYR A 103 3.92 -5.67 -1.94
N ALA A 104 5.01 -5.38 -2.65
CA ALA A 104 5.02 -4.51 -3.82
C ALA A 104 5.76 -5.19 -4.99
N THR A 105 5.18 -5.13 -6.19
CA THR A 105 5.74 -5.67 -7.44
C THR A 105 6.86 -4.80 -8.01
N ASP A 106 6.83 -3.50 -7.76
CA ASP A 106 7.93 -2.60 -8.10
C ASP A 106 9.07 -2.87 -7.11
N ARG A 107 10.20 -3.38 -7.60
CA ARG A 107 11.42 -3.51 -6.81
C ARG A 107 12.13 -2.14 -6.77
N PRO A 108 12.05 -1.34 -5.70
CA PRO A 108 13.13 -0.39 -5.45
C PRO A 108 14.41 -1.21 -5.25
N ARG A 109 15.49 -0.85 -5.96
CA ARG A 109 16.84 -1.34 -5.62
C ARG A 109 17.09 -0.97 -4.16
N LEU A 110 17.14 -1.98 -3.32
CA LEU A 110 17.47 -1.90 -1.90
C LEU A 110 18.98 -1.68 -1.77
N ASP A 111 19.42 -0.43 -1.57
CA ASP A 111 20.77 -0.11 -1.08
C ASP A 111 20.83 -0.06 0.47
N GLY A 112 20.08 -0.96 1.13
CA GLY A 112 20.24 -1.20 2.57
C GLY A 112 19.60 -0.17 3.50
N THR A 113 18.80 0.78 3.01
CA THR A 113 17.94 1.59 3.87
C THR A 113 16.54 1.69 3.31
N LEU A 114 15.54 1.41 4.16
CA LEU A 114 14.19 1.91 3.95
C LEU A 114 14.24 3.42 4.16
N LYS A 115 14.68 4.17 3.15
CA LYS A 115 14.47 5.61 3.10
C LYS A 115 12.99 5.80 2.80
N LEU A 116 12.16 5.84 3.84
CA LEU A 116 10.90 6.59 3.76
C LEU A 116 11.30 7.98 3.23
N PRO A 117 10.90 8.38 2.01
CA PRO A 117 11.36 9.64 1.46
C PRO A 117 10.60 10.76 2.18
N LEU A 118 11.16 11.20 3.31
CA LEU A 118 10.78 12.48 3.90
C LEU A 118 11.23 13.65 3.01
N ASN A 119 12.12 13.40 2.03
CA ASN A 119 12.60 14.41 1.10
C ASN A 119 12.39 14.00 -0.37
N ASN A 120 11.48 14.74 -1.02
CA ASN A 120 11.50 15.13 -2.43
C ASN A 120 12.18 14.18 -3.41
N LYS A 121 11.45 13.14 -3.84
CA LYS A 121 11.31 12.74 -5.26
C LYS A 121 10.29 11.61 -5.34
N LEU A 122 9.26 11.84 -6.14
CA LEU A 122 8.10 10.97 -6.33
C LEU A 122 8.51 9.66 -7.02
N ALA A 123 8.98 8.68 -6.25
CA ALA A 123 8.69 7.30 -6.62
C ALA A 123 7.22 7.09 -6.29
N LYS A 124 6.35 7.23 -7.29
CA LYS A 124 5.00 6.67 -7.23
C LYS A 124 5.20 5.18 -7.10
N PHE A 125 5.12 4.64 -5.89
CA PHE A 125 4.84 3.24 -5.77
C PHE A 125 3.41 3.09 -6.30
N GLN A 126 3.24 2.49 -7.47
CA GLN A 126 1.93 2.04 -7.89
C GLN A 126 1.67 0.76 -7.09
N VAL A 127 1.57 0.86 -5.75
CA VAL A 127 1.19 -0.29 -4.91
C VAL A 127 -0.29 -0.50 -5.15
N GLY A 128 -0.62 -1.22 -6.21
CA GLY A 128 -1.84 -1.99 -6.19
C GLY A 128 -1.67 -3.05 -5.11
N ILE A 129 -2.01 -2.76 -3.85
CA ILE A 129 -2.31 -3.83 -2.90
C ILE A 129 -3.56 -4.49 -3.46
N SER A 130 -3.34 -5.54 -4.23
CA SER A 130 -4.37 -6.47 -4.68
C SER A 130 -4.72 -7.38 -3.50
N ILE A 131 -5.94 -7.22 -2.95
CA ILE A 131 -6.50 -8.11 -1.92
C ILE A 131 -7.28 -9.26 -2.57
#